data_AF-A0A5B8BX98-F1
#
_entry.id   AF-A0A5B8BX98-F1
#
_cell.length_a   1.000
_cell.length_b   1.000
_cell.length_c   1.000
_cell.angle_alpha   90.00
_cell.angle_beta   90.00
_cell.angle_gamma   90.00
#
_symmetry.space_group_name_H-M   'P 1'
#
loop_
_entity.id
_entity.type
_entity.pdbx_description
1 polymer ?
#
loop_
_entity_poly.entity_id
_entity_poly.type
_entity_poly.pdbx_seq_one_letter_code
_entity_poly.pdbx_strand_id
1 'polypeptide(L)'
;MLKRSTLFGAVVAITALSFTAVSGLVNSDQPVPAAALQGPAPQALAAAYPQAWAMHQAYDEFLAGPQWYGAFAVGADGAFGAVSGYADRSVGRADALAHCATWAEDCRIVAELLPATPLAQGAPPVSGPQAEALIGLRRSYSGLRAFAVDKRGHWGSAWGFTSPEKAEARAVSECRVAQGRGTPPPNKPGYACKVIWVSR
;
A
#
# COMPACT_ATOMS: atom_id res chain seq x y z
N MET A 1 -55.58 25.34 -25.98
CA MET A 1 -54.48 26.14 -25.40
C MET A 1 -54.13 25.59 -24.02
N LEU A 2 -53.06 24.80 -23.90
CA LEU A 2 -52.41 24.55 -22.60
C LEU A 2 -50.91 24.34 -22.86
N LYS A 3 -50.12 25.35 -22.50
CA LYS A 3 -48.66 25.31 -22.50
C LYS A 3 -48.21 24.51 -21.27
N ARG A 4 -47.38 23.48 -21.47
CA ARG A 4 -46.56 22.88 -20.41
C ARG A 4 -45.09 23.09 -20.74
N SER A 5 -44.47 23.98 -19.96
CA SER A 5 -43.03 24.19 -19.88
C SER A 5 -42.54 23.57 -18.58
N THR A 6 -41.46 22.78 -18.63
CA THR A 6 -40.55 22.49 -17.50
C THR A 6 -39.32 21.77 -18.07
N LEU A 7 -38.20 22.46 -18.22
CA LEU A 7 -37.06 22.51 -17.27
C LEU A 7 -36.30 21.18 -17.18
N PHE A 8 -35.33 20.99 -18.09
CA PHE A 8 -34.21 20.06 -17.91
C PHE A 8 -32.90 20.88 -17.94
N GLY A 9 -32.48 21.35 -16.77
CA GLY A 9 -31.15 21.91 -16.54
C GLY A 9 -30.44 21.03 -15.51
N ALA A 10 -29.81 19.94 -15.95
CA ALA A 10 -28.95 19.15 -15.09
C ALA A 10 -27.60 19.87 -14.95
N VAL A 11 -27.39 20.48 -13.78
CA VAL A 11 -26.10 21.06 -13.38
C VAL A 11 -25.14 19.92 -13.09
N VAL A 12 -24.22 19.66 -14.02
CA VAL A 12 -23.07 18.78 -13.78
C VAL A 12 -22.05 19.58 -12.98
N ALA A 13 -22.15 19.53 -11.66
CA ALA A 13 -21.11 20.04 -10.77
C ALA A 13 -19.92 19.06 -10.80
N ILE A 14 -18.96 19.29 -11.69
CA ILE A 14 -17.67 18.62 -11.66
C ILE A 14 -16.92 19.18 -10.45
N THR A 15 -16.98 18.47 -9.33
CA THR A 15 -16.12 18.73 -8.18
C THR A 15 -14.68 18.43 -8.59
N ALA A 16 -13.95 19.47 -9.00
CA ALA A 16 -12.50 19.45 -9.12
C ALA A 16 -11.90 19.27 -7.73
N LEU A 17 -11.72 18.00 -7.33
CA LEU A 17 -11.01 17.67 -6.10
C LEU A 17 -9.56 18.15 -6.23
N SER A 18 -9.21 19.06 -5.33
CA SER A 18 -7.96 19.79 -5.27
C SER A 18 -6.75 18.86 -5.24
N PHE A 19 -5.95 18.86 -6.31
CA PHE A 19 -4.66 18.15 -6.41
C PHE A 19 -3.57 18.65 -5.43
N THR A 20 -3.85 19.69 -4.63
CA THR A 20 -2.86 20.37 -3.78
C THR A 20 -2.40 19.55 -2.58
N ALA A 21 -3.22 18.65 -2.02
CA ALA A 21 -2.84 17.85 -0.86
C ALA A 21 -1.80 16.76 -1.19
N VAL A 22 -1.78 16.26 -2.43
CA VAL A 22 -0.83 15.23 -2.88
C VAL A 22 0.58 15.80 -3.05
N SER A 23 0.69 17.06 -3.44
CA SER A 23 1.96 17.72 -3.72
C SER A 23 2.87 17.85 -2.49
N GLY A 24 2.32 17.98 -1.28
CA GLY A 24 3.10 18.27 -0.06
C GLY A 24 3.98 17.12 0.44
N LEU A 25 3.56 15.86 0.25
CA LEU A 25 4.33 14.68 0.68
C LEU A 25 5.27 14.14 -0.40
N VAL A 26 5.07 14.53 -1.66
CA VAL A 26 5.83 13.98 -2.80
C VAL A 26 6.78 15.02 -3.41
N ASN A 27 6.66 16.32 -3.07
CA ASN A 27 7.58 17.37 -3.57
C ASN A 27 8.85 17.55 -2.74
N SER A 28 8.98 16.89 -1.60
CA SER A 28 10.20 16.97 -0.82
C SER A 28 11.14 15.87 -1.27
N ASP A 29 12.39 16.22 -1.62
CA ASP A 29 13.50 15.26 -1.80
C ASP A 29 13.89 14.58 -0.47
N GLN A 30 12.98 14.53 0.50
CA GLN A 30 13.21 13.96 1.81
C GLN A 30 13.17 12.43 1.69
N PRO A 31 14.14 11.73 2.27
CA PRO A 31 14.12 10.28 2.31
C PRO A 31 12.86 9.80 3.04
N VAL A 32 12.29 8.69 2.57
CA VAL A 32 11.19 8.02 3.26
C VAL A 32 11.67 7.65 4.66
N PRO A 33 10.98 8.06 5.74
CA PRO A 33 11.40 7.74 7.09
C PRO A 33 11.38 6.22 7.30
N ALA A 34 12.41 5.70 7.98
CA ALA A 34 12.46 4.30 8.35
C ALA A 34 11.25 3.91 9.21
N ALA A 35 10.86 2.64 9.17
CA ALA A 35 9.86 2.12 10.07
C ALA A 35 10.45 1.89 11.47
N ALA A 36 9.62 2.10 12.49
CA ALA A 36 9.87 1.70 13.85
C ALA A 36 9.18 0.37 14.15
N LEU A 37 9.92 -0.54 14.78
CA LEU A 37 9.37 -1.79 15.29
C LEU A 37 8.56 -1.53 16.57
N GLN A 38 7.31 -1.95 16.58
CA GLN A 38 6.49 -2.10 17.77
C GLN A 38 6.31 -3.59 18.05
N GLY A 39 7.15 -4.16 18.90
CA GLY A 39 7.14 -5.59 19.21
C GLY A 39 8.38 -6.03 20.01
N PRO A 40 8.53 -7.33 20.29
CA PRO A 40 9.72 -7.85 20.95
C PRO A 40 10.95 -7.75 20.05
N ALA A 41 12.13 -7.63 20.66
CA ALA A 41 13.39 -7.86 19.97
C ALA A 41 13.47 -9.34 19.51
N PRO A 42 14.22 -9.68 18.43
CA PRO A 42 14.35 -11.05 17.94
C PRO A 42 14.73 -12.07 19.01
N GLN A 43 15.65 -11.72 19.92
CA GLN A 43 16.10 -12.61 20.99
C GLN A 43 14.98 -12.89 22.00
N ALA A 44 14.14 -11.88 22.30
CA ALA A 44 12.99 -12.05 23.19
C ALA A 44 11.90 -12.91 22.54
N LEU A 45 11.66 -12.75 21.23
CA LEU A 45 10.74 -13.62 20.50
C LEU A 45 11.25 -15.06 20.47
N ALA A 46 12.55 -15.25 20.20
CA ALA A 46 13.17 -16.57 20.16
C ALA A 46 13.14 -17.29 21.51
N ALA A 47 13.33 -16.56 22.61
CA ALA A 47 13.20 -17.11 23.95
C ALA A 47 11.77 -17.55 24.27
N ALA A 48 10.75 -16.87 23.72
CA ALA A 48 9.34 -17.23 23.92
C ALA A 48 8.91 -18.47 23.12
N TYR A 49 9.58 -18.76 22.00
CA TYR A 49 9.26 -19.90 21.12
C TYR A 49 10.53 -20.67 20.71
N PRO A 50 11.27 -21.26 21.66
CA PRO A 50 12.60 -21.81 21.40
C PRO A 50 12.64 -22.89 20.31
N GLN A 51 11.53 -23.61 20.10
CA GLN A 51 11.39 -24.65 19.08
C GLN A 51 11.05 -24.14 17.67
N ALA A 52 10.66 -22.86 17.52
CA ALA A 52 10.05 -22.33 16.30
C ALA A 52 11.09 -21.70 15.35
N TRP A 53 12.08 -22.49 14.90
CA TRP A 53 13.17 -21.99 14.06
C TRP A 53 12.71 -21.23 12.80
N ALA A 54 11.74 -21.78 12.08
CA ALA A 54 11.20 -21.15 10.87
C ALA A 54 10.55 -19.79 11.15
N MET A 55 9.87 -19.66 12.30
CA MET A 55 9.29 -18.39 12.74
C MET A 55 10.37 -17.35 13.01
N HIS A 56 11.49 -17.74 13.63
CA HIS A 56 12.60 -16.81 13.90
C HIS A 56 13.20 -16.27 12.62
N GLN A 57 13.47 -17.15 11.65
CA GLN A 57 13.97 -16.73 10.33
C GLN A 57 12.97 -15.79 9.65
N ALA A 58 11.68 -16.11 9.67
CA ALA A 58 10.66 -15.24 9.10
C ALA A 58 10.57 -13.89 9.82
N TYR A 59 10.83 -13.84 11.11
CA TYR A 59 10.86 -12.60 11.87
C TYR A 59 12.04 -11.72 11.46
N ASP A 60 13.23 -12.30 11.29
CA ASP A 60 14.40 -11.57 10.79
C ASP A 60 14.17 -11.06 9.37
N GLU A 61 13.58 -11.87 8.48
CA GLU A 61 13.18 -11.44 7.13
C GLU A 61 12.13 -10.32 7.15
N PHE A 62 11.16 -10.41 8.06
CA PHE A 62 10.17 -9.35 8.28
C PHE A 62 10.84 -8.03 8.68
N LEU A 63 11.82 -8.07 9.58
CA LEU A 63 12.57 -6.90 10.03
C LEU A 63 13.52 -6.36 8.94
N ALA A 64 14.03 -7.21 8.06
CA ALA A 64 14.88 -6.80 6.94
C ALA A 64 14.08 -6.33 5.70
N GLY A 65 12.79 -6.62 5.64
CA GLY A 65 11.92 -6.29 4.52
C GLY A 65 11.64 -4.79 4.37
N PRO A 66 10.72 -4.42 3.45
CA PRO A 66 10.36 -3.02 3.25
C PRO A 66 9.87 -2.32 4.52
N GLN A 67 10.59 -1.27 4.91
CA GLN A 67 10.38 -0.51 6.15
C GLN A 67 9.19 0.45 6.02
N TRP A 68 7.96 -0.06 6.14
CA TRP A 68 6.74 0.74 6.24
C TRP A 68 5.72 0.07 7.16
N TYR A 69 4.42 0.06 6.82
CA TYR A 69 3.47 -0.78 7.55
C TYR A 69 3.75 -2.25 7.30
N GLY A 70 3.91 -2.98 8.40
CA GLY A 70 4.04 -4.43 8.40
C GLY A 70 3.45 -5.01 9.66
N ALA A 71 3.11 -6.29 9.62
CA ALA A 71 2.60 -7.01 10.77
C ALA A 71 3.16 -8.43 10.79
N PHE A 72 3.47 -8.90 12.00
CA PHE A 72 3.90 -10.25 12.28
C PHE A 72 2.92 -10.90 13.27
N ALA A 73 2.28 -11.96 12.83
CA ALA A 73 1.33 -12.75 13.59
C ALA A 73 1.97 -14.08 14.01
N VAL A 74 1.65 -14.53 15.21
CA VAL A 74 2.07 -15.83 15.77
C VAL A 74 0.87 -16.52 16.39
N GLY A 75 0.78 -17.84 16.21
CA GLY A 75 -0.16 -18.75 16.88
C GLY A 75 0.55 -19.86 17.64
N ALA A 76 -0.19 -20.89 18.02
CA ALA A 76 0.32 -22.08 18.70
C ALA A 76 1.49 -22.72 17.95
N ASP A 77 2.41 -23.32 18.72
CA ASP A 77 3.56 -24.09 18.22
C ASP A 77 4.48 -23.35 17.24
N GLY A 78 4.41 -22.01 17.20
CA GLY A 78 5.22 -21.19 16.31
C GLY A 78 4.66 -21.04 14.90
N ALA A 79 3.38 -21.37 14.67
CA ALA A 79 2.67 -20.95 13.46
C ALA A 79 2.78 -19.44 13.29
N PHE A 80 2.98 -18.96 12.06
CA PHE A 80 3.23 -17.53 11.84
C PHE A 80 2.67 -17.03 10.51
N GLY A 81 2.52 -15.70 10.44
CA GLY A 81 2.22 -14.97 9.22
C GLY A 81 2.90 -13.61 9.26
N ALA A 82 3.57 -13.23 8.18
CA ALA A 82 4.37 -12.02 8.12
C ALA A 82 4.07 -11.25 6.83
N VAL A 83 3.90 -9.94 6.95
CA VAL A 83 3.80 -9.02 5.81
C VAL A 83 4.51 -7.71 6.10
N SER A 84 5.09 -7.09 5.08
CA SER A 84 5.76 -5.78 5.18
C SER A 84 5.57 -4.97 3.90
N GLY A 85 5.78 -3.65 3.98
CA GLY A 85 5.65 -2.74 2.83
C GLY A 85 4.23 -2.36 2.43
N TYR A 86 3.23 -2.58 3.29
CA TYR A 86 1.82 -2.30 3.01
C TYR A 86 1.56 -0.81 3.09
N ALA A 87 0.61 -0.25 2.33
CA ALA A 87 0.26 1.16 2.44
C ALA A 87 -0.75 1.44 3.57
N ASP A 88 -1.42 0.39 4.06
CA ASP A 88 -2.46 0.48 5.09
C ASP A 88 -2.20 -0.53 6.22
N ARG A 89 -2.04 -0.03 7.45
CA ARG A 89 -1.81 -0.84 8.65
C ARG A 89 -2.88 -1.90 8.87
N SER A 90 -4.16 -1.54 8.68
CA SER A 90 -5.27 -2.46 8.96
C SER A 90 -5.28 -3.64 8.00
N VAL A 91 -4.90 -3.39 6.74
CA VAL A 91 -4.75 -4.42 5.71
C VAL A 91 -3.56 -5.32 6.02
N GLY A 92 -2.41 -4.76 6.40
CA GLY A 92 -1.23 -5.54 6.80
C GLY A 92 -1.52 -6.48 7.98
N ARG A 93 -2.21 -5.98 9.02
CA ARG A 93 -2.64 -6.82 10.15
C ARG A 93 -3.56 -7.95 9.72
N ALA A 94 -4.55 -7.66 8.87
CA ALA A 94 -5.51 -8.66 8.42
C ALA A 94 -4.82 -9.77 7.60
N ASP A 95 -3.91 -9.41 6.70
CA ASP A 95 -3.17 -10.38 5.89
C ASP A 95 -2.19 -11.22 6.73
N ALA A 96 -1.47 -10.61 7.67
CA ALA A 96 -0.60 -11.36 8.60
C ALA A 96 -1.39 -12.40 9.42
N LEU A 97 -2.55 -12.00 9.96
CA LEU A 97 -3.43 -12.91 10.69
C LEU A 97 -3.97 -14.02 9.78
N ALA A 98 -4.40 -13.70 8.56
CA ALA A 98 -4.88 -14.69 7.61
C ALA A 98 -3.80 -15.72 7.21
N HIS A 99 -2.56 -15.27 7.05
CA HIS A 99 -1.42 -16.14 6.78
C HIS A 99 -1.12 -17.07 7.95
N CYS A 100 -1.07 -16.54 9.17
CA CYS A 100 -0.93 -17.36 10.37
C CYS A 100 -2.08 -18.36 10.52
N ALA A 101 -3.32 -17.92 10.24
CA ALA A 101 -4.54 -18.72 10.39
C ALA A 101 -4.61 -19.94 9.44
N THR A 102 -3.69 -20.04 8.49
CA THR A 102 -3.53 -21.23 7.65
C THR A 102 -2.97 -22.42 8.45
N TRP A 103 -2.31 -22.17 9.59
CA TRP A 103 -1.59 -23.17 10.37
C TRP A 103 -2.05 -23.30 11.82
N ALA A 104 -2.66 -22.25 12.39
CA ALA A 104 -3.15 -22.25 13.78
C ALA A 104 -4.41 -21.39 13.93
N GLU A 105 -5.28 -21.71 14.89
CA GLU A 105 -6.54 -20.99 15.11
C GLU A 105 -6.39 -19.78 16.06
N ASP A 106 -5.33 -19.75 16.87
CA ASP A 106 -5.09 -18.79 17.95
C ASP A 106 -4.11 -17.66 17.57
N CYS A 107 -4.11 -17.28 16.30
CA CYS A 107 -3.21 -16.27 15.76
C CYS A 107 -3.43 -14.87 16.35
N ARG A 108 -2.35 -14.23 16.78
CA ARG A 108 -2.34 -12.85 17.26
C ARG A 108 -1.17 -12.05 16.71
N ILE A 109 -1.35 -10.73 16.55
CA ILE A 109 -0.25 -9.83 16.20
C ILE A 109 0.70 -9.71 17.39
N VAL A 110 1.98 -10.02 17.17
CA VAL A 110 3.05 -9.89 18.18
C VAL A 110 4.02 -8.76 17.86
N ALA A 111 4.11 -8.34 16.60
CA ALA A 111 4.91 -7.20 16.19
C ALA A 111 4.29 -6.46 15.01
N GLU A 112 4.57 -5.16 14.93
CA GLU A 112 4.21 -4.30 13.80
C GLU A 112 5.40 -3.43 13.40
N LEU A 113 5.54 -3.18 12.10
CA LEU A 113 6.36 -2.09 11.59
C LEU A 113 5.43 -0.90 11.34
N LEU A 114 5.79 0.26 11.86
CA LEU A 114 5.05 1.51 11.70
C LEU A 114 5.96 2.57 11.11
N PRO A 115 5.50 3.43 10.19
CA PRO A 115 6.29 4.59 9.76
C PRO A 115 6.71 5.43 10.98
N ALA A 116 7.99 5.79 11.09
CA ALA A 116 8.47 6.60 12.22
C ALA A 116 7.79 7.99 12.27
N THR A 117 7.40 8.51 11.11
CA THR A 117 6.62 9.74 11.01
C THR A 117 5.23 9.41 10.48
N PRO A 118 4.15 9.76 11.20
CA PRO A 118 2.80 9.62 10.69
C PRO A 118 2.64 10.37 9.37
N LEU A 119 1.91 9.77 8.42
CA LEU A 119 1.51 10.47 7.21
C LEU A 119 0.65 11.69 7.56
N ALA A 120 0.85 12.80 6.86
CA ALA A 120 -0.01 13.96 7.01
C ALA A 120 -1.48 13.56 6.75
N GLN A 121 -2.41 14.17 7.48
CA GLN A 121 -3.83 13.93 7.23
C GLN A 121 -4.18 14.27 5.77
N GLY A 122 -4.85 13.36 5.07
CA GLY A 122 -5.20 13.51 3.65
C GLY A 122 -4.12 13.10 2.66
N ALA A 123 -2.97 12.61 3.12
CA ALA A 123 -1.97 11.95 2.28
C ALA A 123 -2.58 10.81 1.45
N PRO A 124 -2.16 10.62 0.18
CA PRO A 124 -2.41 9.36 -0.50
C PRO A 124 -1.87 8.21 0.35
N PRO A 125 -2.62 7.10 0.47
CA PRO A 125 -2.14 5.92 1.18
C PRO A 125 -1.09 5.23 0.31
N VAL A 126 0.16 5.67 0.42
CA VAL A 126 1.32 5.04 -0.21
C VAL A 126 2.23 4.43 0.84
N SER A 127 2.82 3.27 0.51
CA SER A 127 3.93 2.70 1.26
C SER A 127 5.25 3.37 0.91
N GLY A 128 6.27 3.17 1.74
CA GLY A 128 7.62 3.67 1.47
C GLY A 128 8.14 3.31 0.07
N PRO A 129 8.15 2.01 -0.33
CA PRO A 129 8.56 1.61 -1.68
C PRO A 129 7.72 2.24 -2.80
N GLN A 130 6.42 2.44 -2.59
CA GLN A 130 5.56 3.11 -3.57
C GLN A 130 5.96 4.58 -3.72
N ALA A 131 6.27 5.26 -2.61
CA ALA A 131 6.73 6.64 -2.62
C ALA A 131 8.08 6.78 -3.35
N GLU A 132 9.04 5.89 -3.08
CA GLU A 132 10.34 5.86 -3.76
C GLU A 132 10.19 5.65 -5.27
N ALA A 133 9.35 4.68 -5.68
CA ALA A 133 9.07 4.41 -7.09
C ALA A 133 8.43 5.62 -7.79
N LEU A 134 7.51 6.31 -7.11
CA LEU A 134 6.89 7.54 -7.64
C LEU A 134 7.91 8.67 -7.79
N ILE A 135 8.80 8.88 -6.80
CA ILE A 135 9.87 9.87 -6.88
C ILE A 135 10.81 9.57 -8.07
N GLY A 136 11.20 8.30 -8.26
CA GLY A 136 12.00 7.88 -9.41
C GLY A 136 11.30 8.17 -10.75
N LEU A 137 10.02 7.80 -10.86
CA LEU A 137 9.22 8.07 -12.06
C LEU A 137 9.15 9.56 -12.40
N ARG A 138 9.06 10.44 -11.39
CA ARG A 138 9.02 11.89 -11.58
C ARG A 138 10.33 12.47 -12.12
N ARG A 139 11.47 11.88 -11.75
CA ARG A 139 12.81 12.39 -12.09
C ARG A 139 13.32 11.89 -13.44
N SER A 140 12.99 10.67 -13.81
CA SER A 140 13.74 9.94 -14.85
C SER A 140 13.09 9.91 -16.23
N TYR A 141 11.84 10.32 -16.37
CA TYR A 141 11.07 10.11 -17.61
C TYR A 141 10.34 11.36 -18.08
N SER A 142 10.19 11.50 -19.40
CA SER A 142 9.44 12.57 -20.07
C SER A 142 8.12 12.05 -20.68
N GLY A 143 7.29 12.97 -21.19
CA GLY A 143 5.98 12.66 -21.77
C GLY A 143 4.93 12.32 -20.70
N LEU A 144 3.70 11.94 -21.08
CA LEU A 144 2.68 11.64 -20.06
C LEU A 144 3.08 10.41 -19.24
N ARG A 145 2.94 10.57 -17.92
CA ARG A 145 3.28 9.61 -16.88
C ARG A 145 2.09 9.42 -15.96
N ALA A 146 1.93 8.21 -15.44
CA ALA A 146 0.91 7.89 -14.44
C ALA A 146 1.45 6.87 -13.45
N PHE A 147 0.90 6.89 -12.24
CA PHE A 147 1.25 5.98 -11.16
C PHE A 147 -0.01 5.48 -10.45
N ALA A 148 -0.10 4.18 -10.27
CA ALA A 148 -1.21 3.52 -9.61
C ALA A 148 -0.72 2.65 -8.45
N VAL A 149 -1.51 2.58 -7.40
CA VAL A 149 -1.18 1.84 -6.16
C VAL A 149 -2.40 1.11 -5.61
N ASP A 150 -2.17 0.13 -4.75
CA ASP A 150 -3.17 -0.43 -3.85
C ASP A 150 -2.75 -0.32 -2.37
N LYS A 151 -3.65 -0.76 -1.48
CA LYS A 151 -3.42 -0.74 -0.02
C LYS A 151 -2.38 -1.75 0.48
N ARG A 152 -2.04 -2.77 -0.30
CA ARG A 152 -1.09 -3.83 0.07
C ARG A 152 0.35 -3.51 -0.33
N GLY A 153 0.57 -2.38 -1.00
CA GLY A 153 1.91 -1.97 -1.43
C GLY A 153 2.19 -2.30 -2.90
N HIS A 154 1.25 -2.91 -3.64
CA HIS A 154 1.43 -3.13 -5.08
C HIS A 154 1.34 -1.80 -5.83
N TRP A 155 2.07 -1.69 -6.92
CA TRP A 155 2.07 -0.48 -7.73
C TRP A 155 2.36 -0.77 -9.19
N GLY A 156 2.04 0.20 -10.03
CA GLY A 156 2.36 0.20 -11.44
C GLY A 156 2.60 1.62 -11.93
N SER A 157 3.49 1.75 -12.90
CA SER A 157 3.86 3.02 -13.50
C SER A 157 3.70 2.97 -15.02
N ALA A 158 3.52 4.15 -15.61
CA ALA A 158 3.50 4.35 -17.05
C ALA A 158 4.25 5.66 -17.37
N TRP A 159 4.95 5.69 -18.50
CA TRP A 159 5.69 6.86 -18.98
C TRP A 159 5.80 6.87 -20.51
N GLY A 160 6.12 8.02 -21.08
CA GLY A 160 6.27 8.17 -22.54
C GLY A 160 4.96 8.13 -23.33
N PHE A 161 3.81 8.27 -22.67
CA PHE A 161 2.51 8.26 -23.34
C PHE A 161 2.17 9.64 -23.91
N THR A 162 1.23 9.65 -24.87
CA THR A 162 0.68 10.86 -25.49
C THR A 162 -0.76 11.18 -25.06
N SER A 163 -1.42 10.27 -24.33
CA SER A 163 -2.75 10.46 -23.75
C SER A 163 -2.75 10.12 -22.26
N PRO A 164 -3.33 10.96 -21.38
CA PRO A 164 -3.47 10.67 -19.96
C PRO A 164 -4.21 9.36 -19.72
N GLU A 165 -5.31 9.13 -20.44
CA GLU A 165 -6.14 7.93 -20.30
C GLU A 165 -5.35 6.64 -20.57
N LYS A 166 -4.48 6.66 -21.60
CA LYS A 166 -3.61 5.52 -21.91
C LYS A 166 -2.53 5.30 -20.84
N ALA A 167 -1.94 6.38 -20.32
CA ALA A 167 -0.96 6.29 -19.24
C ALA A 167 -1.60 5.70 -17.97
N GLU A 168 -2.77 6.21 -17.59
CA GLU A 168 -3.55 5.74 -16.44
C GLU A 168 -3.92 4.26 -16.56
N ALA A 169 -4.49 3.86 -17.71
CA ALA A 169 -4.86 2.47 -17.97
C ALA A 169 -3.65 1.54 -17.88
N ARG A 170 -2.48 1.98 -18.40
CA ARG A 170 -1.24 1.22 -18.31
C ARG A 170 -0.76 1.09 -16.87
N ALA A 171 -0.74 2.17 -16.09
CA ALA A 171 -0.31 2.15 -14.69
C ALA A 171 -1.20 1.21 -13.85
N VAL A 172 -2.52 1.27 -14.03
CA VAL A 172 -3.46 0.35 -13.35
C VAL A 172 -3.23 -1.11 -13.77
N SER A 173 -3.01 -1.36 -15.06
CA SER A 173 -2.71 -2.72 -15.56
C SER A 173 -1.44 -3.28 -14.92
N GLU A 174 -0.36 -2.50 -14.85
CA GLU A 174 0.90 -2.93 -14.22
C GLU A 174 0.72 -3.17 -12.71
N CYS A 175 -0.04 -2.33 -12.02
CA CYS A 175 -0.39 -2.56 -10.62
C CYS A 175 -1.13 -3.89 -10.43
N ARG A 176 -2.09 -4.23 -11.31
CA ARG A 176 -2.80 -5.52 -11.27
C ARG A 176 -1.88 -6.71 -11.57
N VAL A 177 -0.90 -6.55 -12.46
CA VAL A 177 0.14 -7.56 -12.69
C VAL A 177 0.95 -7.79 -11.41
N ALA A 178 1.31 -6.71 -10.70
CA ALA A 178 2.01 -6.81 -9.41
C ALA A 178 1.14 -7.53 -8.36
N GLN A 179 -0.16 -7.25 -8.29
CA GLN A 179 -1.10 -7.98 -7.42
C GLN A 179 -1.14 -9.48 -7.69
N GLY A 180 -1.01 -9.90 -8.96
CA GLY A 180 -1.04 -11.30 -9.36
C GLY A 180 0.23 -12.09 -9.01
N ARG A 181 1.32 -11.43 -8.59
CA ARG A 181 2.57 -12.09 -8.18
C ARG A 181 2.59 -12.51 -6.70
N GLY A 182 1.61 -12.07 -5.91
CA GLY A 182 1.47 -12.40 -4.49
C GLY A 182 0.24 -13.26 -4.19
N THR A 183 -0.07 -13.42 -2.90
CA THR A 183 -1.33 -14.03 -2.45
C THR A 183 -2.49 -13.25 -3.06
N PRO A 184 -3.47 -13.90 -3.73
CA PRO A 184 -4.60 -13.19 -4.32
C PRO A 184 -5.30 -12.32 -3.27
N PRO A 185 -5.53 -11.02 -3.54
CA PRO A 185 -6.24 -10.19 -2.59
C PRO A 185 -7.67 -10.72 -2.42
N PRO A 186 -8.29 -10.55 -1.25
CA PRO A 186 -9.73 -10.71 -1.13
C PRO A 186 -10.41 -9.83 -2.19
N ASN A 187 -11.46 -10.32 -2.85
CA ASN A 187 -12.27 -9.52 -3.77
C ASN A 187 -13.08 -8.47 -2.99
N LYS A 188 -12.39 -7.46 -2.45
CA LYS A 188 -12.91 -6.41 -1.60
C LYS A 188 -12.57 -5.05 -2.24
N PRO A 189 -13.49 -4.07 -2.26
CA PRO A 189 -13.29 -2.77 -2.93
C PRO A 189 -12.05 -1.98 -2.49
N GLY A 190 -11.55 -2.23 -1.28
CA GLY A 190 -10.35 -1.58 -0.74
C GLY A 190 -9.02 -2.01 -1.37
N TYR A 191 -9.01 -3.09 -2.17
CA TYR A 191 -7.82 -3.68 -2.76
C TYR A 191 -7.67 -3.36 -4.25
N ALA A 192 -8.56 -2.57 -4.85
CA ALA A 192 -8.42 -2.21 -6.25
C ALA A 192 -7.23 -1.26 -6.45
N CYS A 193 -6.43 -1.51 -7.49
CA CYS A 193 -5.43 -0.56 -7.98
C CYS A 193 -6.10 0.75 -8.41
N LYS A 194 -5.60 1.88 -7.91
CA LYS A 194 -6.10 3.22 -8.21
C LYS A 194 -4.96 4.13 -8.65
N VAL A 195 -5.22 4.94 -9.67
CA VAL A 195 -4.31 6.02 -10.07
C VAL A 195 -4.29 7.06 -8.95
N ILE A 196 -3.08 7.44 -8.51
CA ILE A 196 -2.88 8.47 -7.49
C ILE A 196 -2.10 9.68 -8.01
N TRP A 197 -1.52 9.56 -9.21
CA TRP A 197 -0.73 10.63 -9.82
C TRP A 197 -0.69 10.48 -11.35
N VAL A 198 -0.84 11.62 -12.03
CA VAL A 198 -0.71 11.77 -13.49
C VAL A 198 -0.01 13.09 -13.78
N SER A 199 0.96 13.11 -14.68
CA SER A 199 1.68 14.34 -15.06
C SER A 199 2.25 14.27 -16.47
N ARG A 200 2.58 15.43 -17.06
CA ARG A 200 3.28 15.57 -18.36
C ARG A 200 4.78 15.69 -18.19
#